data_AF-A0A7V0IG02-F1
#
_entry.id   AF-A0A7V0IG02-F1
#
_cell.length_a   1.000
_cell.length_b   1.000
_cell.length_c   1.000
_cell.angle_alpha   90.00
_cell.angle_beta   90.00
_cell.angle_gamma   90.00
#
_symmetry.space_group_name_H-M   'P 1'
#
loop_
_entity.id
_entity.type
_entity.pdbx_description
1 polymer ?
#
loop_
_entity_poly.entity_id
_entity_poly.type
_entity_poly.pdbx_seq_one_letter_code
_entity_poly.pdbx_strand_id
1 'polypeptide(L)'
;MTYTKIGLVVNIVLFCLFIFPANAADVPHAINYQGKLYDSGGPANGTYDFQVALYDASTGGTELWVKTFDDVNVNYGLFTLVLDNSDGGTNISQVLTQNTNLWIEVRVRPGSSTGSYTVLGNREKLLASPWAITIADDAINEDKIDWGTGSGQVSADDVPFSADDAGWGASPPTDVDAGLEDLVNRVSTLESGTGNYVQLSPTSAQNDADATSSIWINKTAASGNLMELEVSTTDRFVVDHSGNVSMAGDLTVSGNDISGGSSGQLYIRSNGSVRIDLDDDQTTDPGSESFKIANGSNNIVFEVTEGGNVSAKGNADFNGNLTLSGSEARTILGPGGDYALNIQSNGSLNFDIDHDANQTSLTFSFTKQNGTNLFVIPQDNTPMVYPYGTSSGNTGGIRFRELAANGNNYVGLKAPDNLGSNYMYTLPP
;
A
#
# COMPACT_ATOMS: atom_id res chain seq x y z
N MET A 1 -40.23 28.33 -57.14
CA MET A 1 -40.14 28.44 -55.67
C MET A 1 -38.76 29.03 -55.38
N THR A 2 -38.49 30.31 -55.58
CA THR A 2 -38.98 31.54 -54.93
C THR A 2 -38.54 31.69 -53.45
N TYR A 3 -37.81 32.80 -53.21
CA TYR A 3 -37.49 33.52 -51.97
C TYR A 3 -36.30 33.03 -51.12
N THR A 4 -35.19 33.77 -51.22
CA THR A 4 -34.16 33.83 -50.17
C THR A 4 -33.57 35.23 -50.16
N LYS A 5 -33.24 35.75 -48.96
CA LYS A 5 -32.54 37.02 -48.63
C LYS A 5 -33.39 38.14 -48.02
N ILE A 6 -33.95 37.91 -46.82
CA ILE A 6 -34.28 38.99 -45.86
C ILE A 6 -33.75 38.71 -44.42
N GLY A 7 -33.07 37.59 -44.17
CA GLY A 7 -32.67 37.19 -42.79
C GLY A 7 -31.27 37.58 -42.28
N LEU A 8 -30.37 38.18 -43.09
CA LEU A 8 -28.94 38.30 -42.72
C LEU A 8 -28.52 39.70 -42.21
N VAL A 9 -29.33 40.74 -42.36
CA VAL A 9 -28.86 42.13 -42.15
C VAL A 9 -28.92 42.57 -40.68
N VAL A 10 -29.61 41.85 -39.79
CA VAL A 10 -29.90 42.34 -38.43
C VAL A 10 -29.01 41.73 -37.33
N ASN A 11 -28.18 40.72 -37.62
CA ASN A 11 -27.29 40.09 -36.63
C ASN A 11 -25.80 40.45 -36.75
N ILE A 12 -25.40 41.22 -37.77
CA ILE A 12 -23.99 41.63 -37.98
C ILE A 12 -23.65 42.95 -37.27
N VAL A 13 -24.64 43.71 -36.80
CA VAL A 13 -24.43 45.06 -36.22
C VAL A 13 -24.11 45.04 -34.71
N LEU A 14 -24.29 43.90 -34.02
CA LEU A 14 -24.14 43.82 -32.55
C LEU A 14 -22.87 43.08 -32.06
N PHE A 15 -21.87 42.84 -32.94
CA PHE A 15 -20.59 42.23 -32.55
C PHE A 15 -19.36 43.12 -32.81
N CYS A 16 -19.56 44.41 -33.11
CA CYS A 16 -18.47 45.32 -33.49
C CYS A 16 -17.97 46.26 -32.38
N LEU A 17 -18.25 46.00 -31.11
CA LEU A 17 -17.87 46.92 -30.03
C LEU A 17 -17.19 46.20 -28.87
N PHE A 18 -15.96 45.70 -29.08
CA PHE A 18 -14.90 45.55 -28.07
C PHE A 18 -13.64 44.98 -28.76
N ILE A 19 -12.96 45.82 -29.54
CA ILE A 19 -11.55 45.60 -29.87
C ILE A 19 -10.86 46.92 -29.56
N PHE A 20 -10.29 47.02 -28.36
CA PHE A 20 -9.24 48.00 -28.11
C PHE A 20 -8.00 47.52 -28.87
N PRO A 21 -7.49 48.21 -29.89
CA PRO A 21 -6.19 47.88 -30.42
C PRO A 21 -5.17 48.18 -29.32
N ALA A 22 -4.49 47.12 -28.86
CA ALA A 22 -3.24 47.26 -28.14
C ALA A 22 -2.27 47.96 -29.11
N ASN A 23 -2.01 49.25 -28.88
CA ASN A 23 -0.91 49.92 -29.55
C ASN A 23 0.36 49.39 -28.90
N ALA A 24 0.91 48.31 -29.43
CA ALA A 24 2.32 48.00 -29.22
C ALA A 24 3.10 49.25 -29.61
N ALA A 25 3.91 49.78 -28.70
CA ALA A 25 4.84 50.84 -29.03
C ALA A 25 5.88 50.24 -29.98
N ASP A 26 5.57 50.33 -31.27
CA ASP A 26 6.43 49.89 -32.34
C ASP A 26 7.72 50.75 -32.31
N VAL A 27 8.86 50.13 -32.55
CA VAL A 27 10.13 50.86 -32.62
C VAL A 27 10.02 51.84 -33.80
N PRO A 28 10.45 53.11 -33.68
CA PRO A 28 10.36 54.05 -34.79
C PRO A 28 11.04 53.50 -36.05
N HIS A 29 10.23 53.16 -37.05
CA HIS A 29 10.68 52.67 -38.34
C HIS A 29 11.06 53.83 -39.28
N ALA A 30 11.95 54.69 -38.80
CA ALA A 30 12.39 55.87 -39.52
C ALA A 30 13.92 55.91 -39.58
N ILE A 31 14.48 56.22 -40.76
CA ILE A 31 15.91 56.42 -40.94
C ILE A 31 16.20 57.92 -41.05
N ASN A 32 17.11 58.41 -40.21
CA ASN A 32 17.68 59.74 -40.39
C ASN A 32 18.73 59.70 -41.52
N TYR A 33 18.55 60.52 -42.54
CA TYR A 33 19.51 60.71 -43.62
C TYR A 33 20.03 62.14 -43.64
N GLN A 34 21.34 62.32 -43.60
CA GLN A 34 21.99 63.63 -43.66
C GLN A 34 22.95 63.69 -44.85
N GLY A 35 22.91 64.79 -45.58
CA GLY A 35 23.75 64.98 -46.75
C GLY A 35 24.31 66.39 -46.88
N LYS A 36 25.27 66.54 -47.79
CA LYS A 36 25.83 67.82 -48.20
C LYS A 36 25.50 68.12 -49.66
N LEU A 37 24.92 69.26 -49.91
CA LEU A 37 24.63 69.80 -51.23
C LEU A 37 25.61 70.93 -51.55
N TYR A 38 26.30 70.80 -52.68
CA TYR A 38 27.11 71.86 -53.27
C TYR A 38 26.44 72.31 -54.57
N ASP A 39 26.27 73.61 -54.74
CA ASP A 39 25.75 74.21 -55.96
C ASP A 39 26.71 75.31 -56.44
N SER A 40 26.94 75.38 -57.76
CA SER A 40 27.84 76.34 -58.41
C SER A 40 29.26 76.45 -57.83
N GLY A 41 29.79 75.35 -57.25
CA GLY A 41 31.15 75.29 -56.69
C GLY A 41 31.28 75.71 -55.22
N GLY A 42 30.17 75.99 -54.53
CA GLY A 42 30.12 76.27 -53.08
C GLY A 42 29.00 75.52 -52.37
N PRO A 43 28.95 75.51 -51.02
CA PRO A 43 27.84 74.91 -50.27
C PRO A 43 26.52 75.62 -50.58
N ALA A 44 25.48 74.86 -50.92
CA ALA A 44 24.17 75.42 -51.25
C ALA A 44 23.50 76.07 -50.02
N ASN A 45 22.73 77.13 -50.23
CA ASN A 45 21.94 77.79 -49.17
C ASN A 45 20.59 78.22 -49.73
N GLY A 46 19.49 77.78 -49.12
CA GLY A 46 18.12 78.02 -49.58
C GLY A 46 17.24 76.77 -49.51
N THR A 47 16.02 76.84 -50.04
CA THR A 47 15.09 75.71 -50.10
C THR A 47 15.27 74.89 -51.37
N TYR A 48 15.31 73.57 -51.21
CA TYR A 48 15.46 72.59 -52.29
C TYR A 48 14.46 71.46 -52.08
N ASP A 49 13.95 70.92 -53.19
CA ASP A 49 13.17 69.69 -53.14
C ASP A 49 14.13 68.51 -53.29
N PHE A 50 13.94 67.48 -52.47
CA PHE A 50 14.66 66.22 -52.55
C PHE A 50 13.74 65.08 -52.92
N GLN A 51 14.28 64.09 -53.62
CA GLN A 51 13.65 62.81 -53.79
C GLN A 51 14.67 61.73 -53.43
N VAL A 52 14.29 60.84 -52.52
CA VAL A 52 15.13 59.73 -52.06
C VAL A 52 14.50 58.44 -52.52
N ALA A 53 15.30 57.56 -53.14
CA ALA A 53 14.87 56.26 -53.60
C ALA A 53 15.79 55.15 -53.09
N LEU A 54 15.22 53.96 -52.83
CA LEU A 54 15.96 52.75 -52.45
C LEU A 54 15.90 51.73 -53.58
N TYR A 55 17.06 51.11 -53.83
CA TYR A 55 17.26 50.12 -54.89
C TYR A 55 17.85 48.82 -54.35
N ASP A 56 17.59 47.73 -55.06
CA ASP A 56 18.16 46.40 -54.84
C ASP A 56 19.59 46.21 -55.43
N ALA A 57 20.14 47.23 -56.11
CA ALA A 57 21.46 47.18 -56.73
C ALA A 57 22.18 48.55 -56.78
N SER A 58 23.52 48.53 -56.82
CA SER A 58 24.39 49.72 -56.89
C SER A 58 24.33 50.49 -58.21
N THR A 59 23.94 49.85 -59.30
CA THR A 59 23.70 50.45 -60.63
C THR A 59 22.66 49.60 -61.36
N GLY A 60 21.64 50.22 -61.97
CA GLY A 60 20.48 49.48 -62.49
C GLY A 60 19.47 49.12 -61.39
N GLY A 61 18.91 47.90 -61.40
CA GLY A 61 18.02 47.42 -60.33
C GLY A 61 16.59 47.97 -60.33
N THR A 62 15.79 47.47 -59.39
CA THR A 62 14.39 47.89 -59.18
C THR A 62 14.31 48.97 -58.13
N GLU A 63 13.54 50.03 -58.39
CA GLU A 63 13.19 51.02 -57.37
C GLU A 63 12.16 50.38 -56.41
N LEU A 64 12.60 50.07 -55.20
CA LEU A 64 11.77 49.39 -54.18
C LEU A 64 10.98 50.39 -53.33
N TRP A 65 11.49 51.61 -53.21
CA TRP A 65 10.90 52.68 -52.40
C TRP A 65 11.32 54.04 -52.94
N VAL A 66 10.43 55.03 -52.87
CA VAL A 66 10.72 56.42 -53.19
C VAL A 66 9.89 57.37 -52.34
N LYS A 67 10.49 58.46 -51.89
CA LYS A 67 9.82 59.54 -51.15
C LYS A 67 10.33 60.90 -51.62
N THR A 68 9.41 61.85 -51.76
CA THR A 68 9.70 63.23 -52.12
C THR A 68 9.59 64.12 -50.88
N PHE A 69 10.51 65.06 -50.75
CA PHE A 69 10.56 66.05 -49.69
C PHE A 69 10.59 67.42 -50.33
N ASP A 70 9.48 68.15 -50.24
CA ASP A 70 9.37 69.50 -50.80
C ASP A 70 9.87 70.55 -49.80
N ASP A 71 10.43 71.65 -50.31
CA ASP A 71 10.85 72.84 -49.54
C ASP A 71 11.81 72.54 -48.36
N VAL A 72 12.73 71.57 -48.51
CA VAL A 72 13.73 71.26 -47.49
C VAL A 72 14.75 72.39 -47.41
N ASN A 73 14.89 72.96 -46.21
CA ASN A 73 15.84 74.02 -45.95
C ASN A 73 17.28 73.49 -45.90
N VAL A 74 18.12 73.91 -46.85
CA VAL A 74 19.55 73.60 -46.90
C VAL A 74 20.33 74.77 -46.34
N ASN A 75 21.14 74.53 -45.29
CA ASN A 75 21.92 75.58 -44.64
C ASN A 75 23.42 75.23 -44.66
N TYR A 76 24.24 76.09 -45.26
CA TYR A 76 25.67 75.85 -45.49
C TYR A 76 25.95 74.47 -46.13
N GLY A 77 25.11 74.08 -47.08
CA GLY A 77 25.15 72.80 -47.78
C GLY A 77 24.56 71.63 -46.99
N LEU A 78 24.25 71.74 -45.70
CA LEU A 78 23.73 70.62 -44.92
C LEU A 78 22.20 70.54 -45.00
N PHE A 79 21.70 69.31 -45.16
CA PHE A 79 20.28 68.98 -45.07
C PHE A 79 20.07 67.69 -44.27
N THR A 80 18.89 67.53 -43.69
CA THR A 80 18.47 66.32 -42.97
C THR A 80 17.10 65.91 -43.47
N LEU A 81 16.93 64.62 -43.77
CA LEU A 81 15.69 63.99 -44.18
C LEU A 81 15.36 62.87 -43.20
N VAL A 82 14.08 62.67 -42.93
CA VAL A 82 13.58 61.53 -42.17
C VAL A 82 12.84 60.61 -43.13
N LEU A 83 13.43 59.46 -43.41
CA LEU A 83 12.86 58.43 -44.28
C LEU A 83 11.93 57.57 -43.43
N ASP A 84 10.63 57.80 -43.54
CA ASP A 84 9.60 57.12 -42.74
C ASP A 84 8.38 56.78 -43.61
N ASN A 85 7.32 56.31 -42.96
CA ASN A 85 6.07 55.90 -43.59
C ASN A 85 5.01 57.02 -43.73
N SER A 86 5.38 58.30 -43.56
CA SER A 86 4.41 59.40 -43.42
C SER A 86 3.53 59.68 -44.66
N ASP A 87 3.95 59.24 -45.85
CA ASP A 87 3.36 59.70 -47.11
C ASP A 87 2.45 58.66 -47.79
N GLY A 88 2.11 57.56 -47.09
CA GLY A 88 1.16 56.56 -47.57
C GLY A 88 1.62 55.70 -48.77
N GLY A 89 2.91 55.77 -49.13
CA GLY A 89 3.55 54.93 -50.14
C GLY A 89 3.94 53.54 -49.64
N THR A 90 4.84 52.85 -50.38
CA THR A 90 5.44 51.58 -49.95
C THR A 90 6.06 51.72 -48.56
N ASN A 91 5.77 50.77 -47.66
CA ASN A 91 6.25 50.81 -46.29
C ASN A 91 7.77 50.55 -46.24
N ILE A 92 8.55 51.52 -45.73
CA ILE A 92 10.02 51.43 -45.68
C ILE A 92 10.48 50.28 -44.77
N SER A 93 9.74 49.95 -43.70
CA SER A 93 10.05 48.84 -42.79
C SER A 93 10.01 47.48 -43.50
N GLN A 94 9.02 47.28 -44.39
CA GLN A 94 8.94 46.07 -45.21
C GLN A 94 10.12 45.97 -46.16
N VAL A 95 10.49 47.07 -46.81
CA VAL A 95 11.64 47.10 -47.72
C VAL A 95 12.94 46.79 -46.96
N LEU A 96 13.14 47.33 -45.76
CA LEU A 96 14.31 47.08 -44.91
C LEU A 96 14.40 45.65 -44.37
N THR A 97 13.27 45.00 -44.05
CA THR A 97 13.25 43.64 -43.47
C THR A 97 13.26 42.52 -44.51
N GLN A 98 12.78 42.79 -45.75
CA GLN A 98 12.68 41.78 -46.81
C GLN A 98 13.89 41.76 -47.75
N ASN A 99 14.77 42.77 -47.71
CA ASN A 99 15.93 42.88 -48.61
C ASN A 99 17.24 42.82 -47.85
N THR A 100 18.18 41.99 -48.31
CA THR A 100 19.48 41.79 -47.66
C THR A 100 20.50 42.88 -48.01
N ASN A 101 20.34 43.56 -49.15
CA ASN A 101 21.19 44.67 -49.57
C ASN A 101 20.32 45.77 -50.18
N LEU A 102 20.54 47.01 -49.77
CA LEU A 102 19.84 48.18 -50.28
C LEU A 102 20.81 49.30 -50.60
N TRP A 103 20.50 50.07 -51.64
CA TRP A 103 21.27 51.22 -52.08
C TRP A 103 20.38 52.47 -52.13
N ILE A 104 20.85 53.58 -51.57
CA ILE A 104 20.14 54.85 -51.52
C ILE A 104 20.60 55.77 -52.66
N GLU A 105 19.63 56.35 -53.38
CA GLU A 105 19.83 57.39 -54.38
C GLU A 105 19.14 58.67 -53.92
N VAL A 106 19.85 59.80 -53.97
CA VAL A 106 19.29 61.11 -53.64
C VAL A 106 19.26 61.95 -54.90
N ARG A 107 18.12 62.59 -55.15
CA ARG A 107 17.91 63.49 -56.29
C ARG A 107 17.46 64.85 -55.75
N VAL A 108 17.88 65.93 -56.39
CA VAL A 108 17.66 67.29 -55.91
C VAL A 108 17.26 68.24 -57.04
N ARG A 109 16.43 69.24 -56.73
CA ARG A 109 16.17 70.39 -57.57
C ARG A 109 15.97 71.65 -56.71
N PRO A 110 16.18 72.87 -57.25
CA PRO A 110 15.82 74.10 -56.54
C PRO A 110 14.33 74.10 -56.17
N GLY A 111 13.96 74.57 -54.97
CA GLY A 111 12.58 74.43 -54.45
C GLY A 111 11.51 75.20 -55.25
N SER A 112 11.90 76.21 -56.03
CA SER A 112 10.98 76.92 -56.95
C SER A 112 10.85 76.24 -58.32
N SER A 113 11.61 75.18 -58.58
CA SER A 113 11.63 74.48 -59.85
C SER A 113 10.56 73.40 -59.92
N THR A 114 9.79 73.37 -61.01
CA THR A 114 8.90 72.25 -61.36
C THR A 114 9.54 71.27 -62.33
N GLY A 115 10.83 71.44 -62.65
CA GLY A 115 11.59 70.57 -63.55
C GLY A 115 11.96 69.21 -62.94
N SER A 116 12.69 68.41 -63.72
CA SER A 116 13.21 67.10 -63.29
C SER A 116 14.28 67.24 -62.20
N TYR A 117 14.36 66.23 -61.32
CA TYR A 117 15.41 66.16 -60.31
C TYR A 117 16.75 65.77 -60.92
N THR A 118 17.85 66.30 -60.37
CA THR A 118 19.23 65.93 -60.69
C THR A 118 19.76 64.94 -59.66
N VAL A 119 20.38 63.84 -60.08
CA VAL A 119 20.94 62.84 -59.16
C VAL A 119 22.18 63.40 -58.46
N LEU A 120 22.20 63.33 -57.13
CA LEU A 120 23.28 63.79 -56.26
C LEU A 120 24.26 62.64 -55.99
N GLY A 121 25.16 62.37 -56.95
CA GLY A 121 26.22 61.37 -56.82
C GLY A 121 25.82 59.93 -57.22
N ASN A 122 26.66 58.96 -56.87
CA ASN A 122 26.39 57.53 -57.09
C ASN A 122 25.58 56.97 -55.91
N ARG A 123 24.89 55.84 -56.10
CA ARG A 123 24.13 55.21 -55.02
C ARG A 123 25.02 54.66 -53.92
N GLU A 124 24.62 54.89 -52.67
CA GLU A 124 25.38 54.47 -51.49
C GLU A 124 24.74 53.22 -50.89
N LYS A 125 25.54 52.23 -50.46
CA LYS A 125 25.00 51.03 -49.82
C LYS A 125 24.54 51.36 -48.40
N LEU A 126 23.30 51.02 -48.05
CA LEU A 126 22.83 51.08 -46.67
C LEU A 126 23.50 49.98 -45.84
N LEU A 127 24.15 50.38 -44.74
CA LEU A 127 24.74 49.48 -43.75
C LEU A 127 23.85 49.47 -42.51
N ALA A 128 23.79 48.33 -41.81
CA ALA A 128 23.06 48.22 -40.56
C ALA A 128 23.62 49.22 -39.53
N SER A 129 22.74 50.07 -38.97
CA SER A 129 23.08 50.94 -37.84
C SER A 129 23.15 50.11 -36.56
N PRO A 130 23.98 50.46 -35.56
CA PRO A 130 24.12 49.70 -34.31
C PRO A 130 22.81 49.45 -33.56
N TRP A 131 21.76 50.24 -33.83
CA TRP A 131 20.45 50.07 -33.21
C TRP A 131 19.43 49.41 -34.16
N ALA A 132 19.73 48.19 -34.60
CA ALA A 132 18.76 47.30 -35.22
C ALA A 132 19.19 45.82 -35.13
N ILE A 133 18.77 45.14 -34.07
CA ILE A 133 18.32 43.75 -34.16
C ILE A 133 17.05 43.66 -33.31
N THR A 134 15.91 43.58 -33.97
CA THR A 134 14.69 43.04 -33.38
C THR A 134 14.69 41.56 -33.71
N ILE A 135 14.79 40.71 -32.68
CA ILE A 135 14.44 39.29 -32.84
C ILE A 135 12.92 39.28 -32.98
N ALA A 136 12.40 38.76 -34.09
CA ALA A 136 10.95 38.63 -34.26
C ALA A 136 10.38 37.69 -33.19
N ASP A 137 9.12 37.89 -32.83
CA ASP A 137 8.40 36.94 -31.96
C ASP A 137 8.45 35.54 -32.61
N ASP A 138 8.68 34.50 -31.81
CA ASP A 138 8.91 33.11 -32.23
C ASP A 138 10.15 32.84 -33.13
N ALA A 139 11.06 33.81 -33.31
CA ALA A 139 12.26 33.58 -34.14
C ALA A 139 13.28 32.61 -33.50
N ILE A 140 13.21 32.40 -32.19
CA ILE A 140 13.96 31.36 -31.48
C ILE A 140 13.00 30.22 -31.18
N ASN A 141 13.05 29.17 -31.99
CA ASN A 141 12.35 27.91 -31.76
C ASN A 141 13.35 26.81 -31.37
N GLU A 142 12.85 25.62 -31.04
CA GLU A 142 13.69 24.50 -30.59
C GLU A 142 14.79 24.14 -31.61
N ASP A 143 14.51 24.23 -32.91
CA ASP A 143 15.50 23.99 -33.98
C ASP A 143 16.65 25.03 -34.02
N LYS A 144 16.48 26.17 -33.34
CA LYS A 144 17.49 27.22 -33.20
C LYS A 144 18.27 27.14 -31.89
N ILE A 145 17.86 26.24 -31.00
CA ILE A 145 18.60 25.94 -29.76
C ILE A 145 19.43 24.69 -30.05
N ASP A 146 20.74 24.86 -30.15
CA ASP A 146 21.67 23.74 -30.32
C ASP A 146 21.87 23.06 -28.96
N TRP A 147 21.14 21.96 -28.72
CA TRP A 147 21.21 21.19 -27.48
C TRP A 147 22.43 20.27 -27.46
N GLY A 148 23.13 20.20 -26.32
CA GLY A 148 24.27 19.31 -26.15
C GLY A 148 25.33 19.81 -25.16
N THR A 149 26.44 19.08 -25.05
CA THR A 149 27.52 19.36 -24.07
C THR A 149 28.72 20.10 -24.68
N GLY A 150 28.61 20.56 -25.94
CA GLY A 150 29.65 21.28 -26.66
C GLY A 150 29.70 22.79 -26.37
N SER A 151 30.76 23.45 -26.83
CA SER A 151 30.91 24.90 -26.65
C SER A 151 29.85 25.66 -27.46
N GLY A 152 29.01 26.44 -26.79
CA GLY A 152 27.92 27.20 -27.42
C GLY A 152 26.58 26.45 -27.51
N GLN A 153 26.54 25.21 -27.03
CA GLN A 153 25.31 24.43 -26.90
C GLN A 153 24.67 24.67 -25.53
N VAL A 154 23.35 24.52 -25.46
CA VAL A 154 22.62 24.53 -24.19
C VAL A 154 22.67 23.11 -23.62
N SER A 155 23.29 22.96 -22.45
CA SER A 155 23.42 21.64 -21.80
C SER A 155 22.09 21.24 -21.16
N ALA A 156 21.75 19.96 -21.28
CA ALA A 156 20.65 19.36 -20.55
C ALA A 156 20.90 19.33 -19.03
N ASP A 157 22.13 19.57 -18.56
CA ASP A 157 22.47 19.70 -17.14
C ASP A 157 21.74 20.88 -16.46
N ASP A 158 21.37 21.91 -17.23
CA ASP A 158 20.59 23.05 -16.73
C ASP A 158 19.09 22.73 -16.62
N VAL A 159 18.68 21.52 -17.01
CA VAL A 159 17.34 20.97 -16.83
C VAL A 159 17.40 19.91 -15.72
N PRO A 160 16.44 19.88 -14.76
CA PRO A 160 16.57 19.14 -13.49
C PRO A 160 16.58 17.59 -13.56
N PHE A 161 16.98 17.00 -14.68
CA PHE A 161 17.21 15.56 -14.83
C PHE A 161 18.71 15.29 -15.06
N SER A 162 19.53 15.57 -14.04
CA SER A 162 20.96 15.26 -14.12
C SER A 162 21.17 13.75 -14.19
N ALA A 163 22.06 13.31 -15.08
CA ALA A 163 22.46 11.92 -15.36
C ALA A 163 23.07 11.13 -14.17
N ASP A 164 23.05 11.68 -12.96
CA ASP A 164 23.61 11.09 -11.74
C ASP A 164 22.60 10.28 -10.90
N ASP A 165 21.35 10.16 -11.35
CA ASP A 165 20.38 9.25 -10.70
C ASP A 165 20.67 7.80 -11.16
N ALA A 166 21.60 7.15 -10.45
CA ALA A 166 22.33 5.92 -10.78
C ALA A 166 21.51 4.62 -11.01
N GLY A 167 20.23 4.73 -11.37
CA GLY A 167 19.36 3.61 -11.76
C GLY A 167 18.85 3.66 -13.22
N TRP A 168 19.27 4.66 -14.01
CA TRP A 168 18.76 4.90 -15.36
C TRP A 168 19.57 4.07 -16.38
N GLY A 169 19.08 2.86 -16.69
CA GLY A 169 19.74 1.88 -17.57
C GLY A 169 19.73 2.19 -19.07
N ALA A 170 19.36 3.41 -19.47
CA ALA A 170 19.42 3.89 -20.85
C ALA A 170 20.27 5.16 -20.91
N SER A 171 20.92 5.38 -22.07
CA SER A 171 21.70 6.59 -22.34
C SER A 171 20.95 7.83 -21.85
N PRO A 172 21.62 8.78 -21.16
CA PRO A 172 20.93 9.95 -20.59
C PRO A 172 20.12 10.66 -21.67
N PRO A 173 18.90 11.12 -21.35
CA PRO A 173 18.02 11.76 -22.33
C PRO A 173 18.74 12.94 -22.99
N THR A 174 18.64 13.03 -24.32
CA THR A 174 19.32 14.04 -25.12
C THR A 174 18.63 15.40 -25.06
N ASP A 175 17.38 15.43 -24.63
CA ASP A 175 16.51 16.60 -24.51
C ASP A 175 15.39 16.36 -23.49
N VAL A 176 14.54 17.38 -23.29
CA VAL A 176 13.41 17.37 -22.34
C VAL A 176 12.34 16.35 -22.72
N ASP A 177 12.04 16.24 -24.01
CA ASP A 177 10.99 15.37 -24.51
C ASP A 177 11.35 13.90 -24.34
N ALA A 178 12.60 13.53 -24.61
CA ALA A 178 13.14 12.20 -24.34
C ALA A 178 13.12 11.86 -22.84
N GLY A 179 13.45 12.82 -21.98
CA GLY A 179 13.40 12.64 -20.53
C GLY A 179 11.98 12.44 -19.99
N LEU A 180 11.02 13.20 -20.52
CA LEU A 180 9.60 13.08 -20.15
C LEU A 180 9.00 11.78 -20.69
N GLU A 181 9.34 11.38 -21.91
CA GLU A 181 8.89 10.13 -22.53
C GLU A 181 9.44 8.90 -21.78
N ASP A 182 10.70 8.90 -21.34
CA ASP A 182 11.25 7.83 -20.50
C ASP A 182 10.54 7.75 -19.14
N LEU A 183 10.29 8.91 -18.49
CA LEU A 183 9.53 8.98 -17.25
C LEU A 183 8.10 8.45 -17.43
N VAL A 184 7.41 8.86 -18.49
CA VAL A 184 6.04 8.41 -18.82
C VAL A 184 6.03 6.92 -19.13
N ASN A 185 7.02 6.38 -19.85
CA ASN A 185 7.14 4.95 -20.12
C ASN A 185 7.40 4.15 -18.84
N ARG A 186 8.18 4.68 -17.90
CA ARG A 186 8.40 4.04 -16.59
C ARG A 186 7.16 4.11 -15.71
N VAL A 187 6.48 5.25 -15.62
CA VAL A 187 5.22 5.38 -14.87
C VAL A 187 4.13 4.49 -15.49
N SER A 188 4.00 4.47 -16.81
CA SER A 188 3.00 3.64 -17.50
C SER A 188 3.30 2.14 -17.45
N THR A 189 4.58 1.74 -17.39
CA THR A 189 4.93 0.35 -17.08
C THR A 189 4.57 0.00 -15.64
N LEU A 190 4.71 0.92 -14.67
CA LEU A 190 4.19 0.71 -13.31
C LEU A 190 2.65 0.60 -13.27
N GLU A 191 1.91 1.32 -14.13
CA GLU A 191 0.44 1.40 -14.09
C GLU A 191 -0.32 0.35 -14.95
N SER A 192 0.31 -0.32 -15.92
CA SER A 192 -0.40 -1.14 -16.93
C SER A 192 -0.63 -2.64 -16.62
N GLY A 193 -0.38 -3.10 -15.40
CA GLY A 193 -1.11 -4.27 -14.87
C GLY A 193 -0.82 -5.66 -15.49
N THR A 194 0.35 -5.90 -16.08
CA THR A 194 0.82 -7.27 -16.37
C THR A 194 2.22 -7.49 -15.81
N GLY A 195 2.31 -7.91 -14.54
CA GLY A 195 3.51 -8.58 -14.00
C GLY A 195 4.59 -7.73 -13.32
N ASN A 196 4.32 -6.49 -12.90
CA ASN A 196 5.31 -5.70 -12.18
C ASN A 196 5.14 -5.86 -10.66
N TYR A 197 6.01 -6.68 -10.07
CA TYR A 197 6.12 -6.80 -8.62
C TYR A 197 6.59 -5.47 -8.02
N VAL A 198 5.89 -4.96 -7.00
CA VAL A 198 6.56 -4.08 -6.04
C VAL A 198 7.63 -4.96 -5.37
N GLN A 199 8.89 -4.79 -5.75
CA GLN A 199 9.98 -5.57 -5.17
C GLN A 199 10.21 -5.10 -3.73
N LEU A 200 9.61 -5.81 -2.76
CA LEU A 200 9.72 -5.54 -1.33
C LEU A 200 10.98 -6.16 -0.70
N SER A 201 12.03 -6.42 -1.49
CA SER A 201 13.31 -6.99 -1.04
C SER A 201 14.45 -5.97 -1.10
N PRO A 202 14.38 -4.82 -0.39
CA PRO A 202 15.49 -3.90 -0.31
C PRO A 202 16.68 -4.57 0.41
N THR A 203 17.90 -4.18 0.06
CA THR A 203 19.13 -4.72 0.69
C THR A 203 19.31 -4.29 2.15
N SER A 204 18.46 -3.38 2.64
CA SER A 204 18.43 -2.87 4.00
C SER A 204 16.98 -2.59 4.44
N ALA A 205 16.71 -2.66 5.74
CA ALA A 205 15.38 -2.33 6.28
C ALA A 205 14.97 -0.90 5.91
N GLN A 206 13.74 -0.73 5.41
CA GLN A 206 13.14 0.60 5.23
C GLN A 206 12.44 0.99 6.53
N ASN A 207 12.88 2.10 7.13
CA ASN A 207 12.26 2.62 8.35
C ASN A 207 11.03 3.43 7.97
N ASP A 208 9.85 2.98 8.39
CA ASP A 208 8.62 3.77 8.35
C ASP A 208 8.40 4.40 9.74
N ALA A 209 8.50 5.73 9.79
CA ALA A 209 8.45 6.50 11.04
C ALA A 209 7.09 7.18 11.28
N ASP A 210 6.14 7.02 10.36
CA ASP A 210 4.81 7.58 10.49
C ASP A 210 3.83 6.57 11.14
N ALA A 211 2.58 7.00 11.32
CA ALA A 211 1.53 6.19 11.95
C ALA A 211 0.58 5.56 10.92
N THR A 212 0.86 5.71 9.63
CA THR A 212 0.04 5.18 8.55
C THR A 212 0.41 3.72 8.27
N SER A 213 -0.36 3.06 7.42
CA SER A 213 -0.07 1.67 7.04
C SER A 213 1.04 1.66 6.00
N SER A 214 2.18 1.02 6.31
CA SER A 214 3.31 0.88 5.38
C SER A 214 2.93 0.19 4.06
N ILE A 215 1.90 -0.67 4.11
CA ILE A 215 1.27 -1.27 2.93
C ILE A 215 -0.26 -1.17 3.11
N TRP A 216 -0.94 -0.52 2.17
CA TRP A 216 -2.41 -0.39 2.16
C TRP A 216 -2.99 -0.97 0.87
N ILE A 217 -3.67 -2.11 0.98
CA ILE A 217 -4.36 -2.77 -0.15
C ILE A 217 -5.87 -2.58 0.02
N ASN A 218 -6.51 -1.82 -0.87
CA ASN A 218 -7.97 -1.64 -0.91
C ASN A 218 -8.57 -2.30 -2.15
N LYS A 219 -8.85 -3.60 -2.06
CA LYS A 219 -9.50 -4.35 -3.14
C LYS A 219 -11.01 -4.08 -3.14
N THR A 220 -11.48 -3.32 -4.12
CA THR A 220 -12.90 -2.97 -4.25
C THR A 220 -13.71 -3.96 -5.10
N ALA A 221 -13.04 -4.82 -5.86
CA ALA A 221 -13.68 -5.84 -6.67
C ALA A 221 -14.16 -7.04 -5.81
N ALA A 222 -15.31 -7.61 -6.16
CA ALA A 222 -16.02 -8.63 -5.38
C ALA A 222 -15.38 -10.04 -5.33
N SER A 223 -14.18 -10.23 -5.88
CA SER A 223 -13.46 -11.51 -5.94
C SER A 223 -11.95 -11.29 -6.11
N GLY A 224 -11.16 -12.37 -6.05
CA GLY A 224 -9.69 -12.34 -6.08
C GLY A 224 -9.09 -12.25 -4.68
N ASN A 225 -7.78 -12.40 -4.57
CA ASN A 225 -7.09 -12.35 -3.28
C ASN A 225 -6.68 -10.92 -2.92
N LEU A 226 -6.64 -10.59 -1.62
CA LEU A 226 -6.03 -9.37 -1.11
C LEU A 226 -4.51 -9.47 -1.16
N MET A 227 -3.97 -10.66 -0.89
CA MET A 227 -2.55 -10.97 -0.92
C MET A 227 -2.35 -12.44 -1.31
N GLU A 228 -1.40 -12.70 -2.19
CA GLU A 228 -1.08 -14.04 -2.68
C GLU A 228 0.43 -14.12 -2.88
N LEU A 229 1.08 -14.94 -2.06
CA LEU A 229 2.52 -15.19 -2.15
C LEU A 229 2.74 -16.62 -2.63
N GLU A 230 3.39 -16.75 -3.78
CA GLU A 230 3.66 -18.03 -4.43
C GLU A 230 5.15 -18.34 -4.49
N VAL A 231 5.48 -19.62 -4.49
CA VAL A 231 6.80 -20.13 -4.90
C VAL A 231 6.58 -21.11 -6.03
N SER A 232 7.14 -20.82 -7.21
CA SER A 232 7.00 -21.65 -8.41
C SER A 232 5.54 -22.05 -8.68
N THR A 233 4.65 -21.05 -8.75
CA THR A 233 3.19 -21.19 -8.99
C THR A 233 2.44 -22.01 -7.94
N THR A 234 2.97 -22.09 -6.72
CA THR A 234 2.31 -22.74 -5.59
C THR A 234 2.10 -21.73 -4.48
N ASP A 235 0.85 -21.52 -4.11
CA ASP A 235 0.45 -20.68 -2.98
C ASP A 235 1.15 -21.11 -1.69
N ARG A 236 1.77 -20.14 -1.02
CA ARG A 236 2.42 -20.31 0.29
C ARG A 236 1.65 -19.60 1.39
N PHE A 237 1.15 -18.40 1.08
CA PHE A 237 0.36 -17.57 1.99
C PHE A 237 -0.63 -16.76 1.17
N VAL A 238 -1.92 -16.91 1.48
CA VAL A 238 -3.02 -16.26 0.78
C VAL A 238 -3.94 -15.60 1.78
N VAL A 239 -4.28 -14.35 1.54
CA VAL A 239 -5.39 -13.66 2.18
C VAL A 239 -6.44 -13.40 1.12
N ASP A 240 -7.59 -14.07 1.20
CA ASP A 240 -8.66 -13.93 0.21
C ASP A 240 -9.43 -12.61 0.36
N HIS A 241 -10.34 -12.28 -0.58
CA HIS A 241 -11.16 -11.06 -0.49
C HIS A 241 -12.07 -10.98 0.75
N SER A 242 -12.31 -12.10 1.43
CA SER A 242 -13.12 -12.16 2.66
C SER A 242 -12.25 -12.02 3.92
N GLY A 243 -10.93 -11.95 3.77
CA GLY A 243 -9.96 -11.87 4.86
C GLY A 243 -9.59 -13.23 5.46
N ASN A 244 -9.98 -14.35 4.84
CA ASN A 244 -9.53 -15.66 5.30
C ASN A 244 -8.06 -15.85 4.95
N VAL A 245 -7.30 -16.44 5.87
CA VAL A 245 -5.89 -16.74 5.69
C VAL A 245 -5.72 -18.23 5.41
N SER A 246 -5.00 -18.54 4.33
CA SER A 246 -4.54 -19.89 4.01
C SER A 246 -3.02 -19.90 3.93
N MET A 247 -2.38 -20.88 4.55
CA MET A 247 -0.93 -21.05 4.49
C MET A 247 -0.56 -22.51 4.28
N ALA A 248 0.46 -22.74 3.44
CA ALA A 248 0.92 -24.08 3.10
C ALA A 248 1.96 -24.65 4.07
N GLY A 249 2.53 -23.80 4.94
CA GLY A 249 3.50 -24.18 5.96
C GLY A 249 2.94 -24.07 7.37
N ASP A 250 3.85 -24.02 8.34
CA ASP A 250 3.50 -23.91 9.75
C ASP A 250 3.08 -22.48 10.12
N LEU A 251 2.16 -22.38 11.07
CA LEU A 251 1.83 -21.13 11.76
C LEU A 251 2.54 -21.10 13.11
N THR A 252 3.48 -20.17 13.29
CA THR A 252 4.05 -19.85 14.60
C THR A 252 3.53 -18.49 15.05
N VAL A 253 2.87 -18.44 16.21
CA VAL A 253 2.38 -17.20 16.83
C VAL A 253 3.25 -16.94 18.06
N SER A 254 4.10 -15.90 18.00
CA SER A 254 4.95 -15.51 19.13
C SER A 254 4.23 -14.61 20.15
N GLY A 255 3.06 -14.08 19.78
CA GLY A 255 2.14 -13.45 20.72
C GLY A 255 1.34 -14.49 21.51
N ASN A 256 0.60 -14.05 22.52
CA ASN A 256 -0.04 -14.97 23.46
C ASN A 256 -1.40 -15.51 23.01
N ASP A 257 -2.13 -14.75 22.19
CA ASP A 257 -3.55 -15.00 21.94
C ASP A 257 -3.84 -15.45 20.51
N ILE A 258 -4.66 -16.49 20.38
CA ILE A 258 -5.37 -16.84 19.14
C ILE A 258 -6.86 -16.77 19.47
N SER A 259 -7.57 -15.82 18.85
CA SER A 259 -8.99 -15.57 19.13
C SER A 259 -9.88 -15.85 17.92
N GLY A 260 -11.08 -16.36 18.18
CA GLY A 260 -12.14 -16.47 17.17
C GLY A 260 -12.95 -15.18 17.04
N GLY A 261 -13.81 -15.11 16.03
CA GLY A 261 -14.73 -13.99 15.84
C GLY A 261 -15.79 -13.88 16.94
N SER A 262 -16.58 -12.80 16.90
CA SER A 262 -17.67 -12.52 17.86
C SER A 262 -18.84 -13.51 17.80
N SER A 263 -18.88 -14.36 16.77
CA SER A 263 -19.85 -15.43 16.60
C SER A 263 -19.15 -16.66 16.01
N GLY A 264 -19.62 -17.85 16.38
CA GLY A 264 -19.05 -19.12 15.91
C GLY A 264 -18.10 -19.78 16.92
N GLN A 265 -17.45 -20.85 16.46
CA GLN A 265 -16.50 -21.66 17.24
C GLN A 265 -15.10 -21.48 16.65
N LEU A 266 -14.07 -21.49 17.49
CA LEU A 266 -12.71 -21.70 17.04
C LEU A 266 -12.52 -23.19 16.75
N TYR A 267 -12.23 -23.54 15.51
CA TYR A 267 -12.00 -24.92 15.11
C TYR A 267 -10.51 -25.23 15.02
N ILE A 268 -10.09 -26.29 15.72
CA ILE A 268 -8.78 -26.92 15.54
C ILE A 268 -9.06 -28.32 14.98
N ARG A 269 -8.69 -28.57 13.73
CA ARG A 269 -9.02 -29.81 13.01
C ARG A 269 -7.79 -30.35 12.30
N SER A 270 -7.63 -31.67 12.33
CA SER A 270 -6.57 -32.38 11.62
C SER A 270 -7.12 -33.70 11.07
N ASN A 271 -6.66 -34.10 9.89
CA ASN A 271 -6.86 -35.47 9.38
C ASN A 271 -5.91 -36.46 10.06
N GLY A 272 -4.90 -35.96 10.79
CA GLY A 272 -4.04 -36.73 11.70
C GLY A 272 -4.38 -36.43 13.17
N SER A 273 -3.37 -36.51 14.02
CA SER A 273 -3.51 -36.15 15.44
C SER A 273 -3.42 -34.65 15.67
N VAL A 274 -4.05 -34.18 16.75
CA VAL A 274 -3.80 -32.87 17.35
C VAL A 274 -3.01 -33.12 18.63
N ARG A 275 -1.88 -32.42 18.77
CA ARG A 275 -1.03 -32.44 19.95
C ARG A 275 -0.98 -31.04 20.55
N ILE A 276 -1.11 -30.95 21.86
CA ILE A 276 -0.93 -29.73 22.65
C ILE A 276 0.19 -30.04 23.63
N ASP A 277 1.32 -29.37 23.46
CA ASP A 277 2.47 -29.45 24.36
C ASP A 277 2.32 -28.34 25.40
N LEU A 278 2.31 -28.75 26.67
CA LEU A 278 2.27 -27.87 27.82
C LEU A 278 3.68 -27.83 28.38
N ASP A 279 4.34 -26.69 28.24
CA ASP A 279 5.77 -26.49 28.43
C ASP A 279 6.68 -27.25 27.43
N ASP A 280 7.55 -26.51 26.73
CA ASP A 280 8.60 -27.07 25.85
C ASP A 280 10.00 -26.81 26.44
N ASP A 281 10.07 -26.05 27.53
CA ASP A 281 11.33 -25.84 28.21
C ASP A 281 11.66 -27.06 29.09
N GLN A 282 12.93 -27.47 29.08
CA GLN A 282 13.38 -28.66 29.80
C GLN A 282 13.75 -28.30 31.25
N THR A 283 13.02 -27.37 31.89
CA THR A 283 13.29 -27.04 33.28
C THR A 283 12.66 -28.06 34.22
N THR A 284 13.17 -28.12 35.45
CA THR A 284 12.82 -29.17 36.41
C THR A 284 11.52 -28.90 37.17
N ASP A 285 10.67 -27.98 36.72
CA ASP A 285 9.44 -27.58 37.42
C ASP A 285 8.17 -27.99 36.63
N PRO A 286 7.77 -29.27 36.68
CA PRO A 286 6.73 -29.86 35.83
C PRO A 286 5.29 -29.45 36.21
N GLY A 287 5.08 -28.21 36.67
CA GLY A 287 3.90 -27.83 37.44
C GLY A 287 3.27 -26.48 37.16
N SER A 288 3.89 -25.60 36.38
CA SER A 288 3.33 -24.26 36.13
C SER A 288 2.29 -24.23 35.00
N GLU A 289 2.43 -25.11 34.01
CA GLU A 289 1.71 -25.02 32.75
C GLU A 289 0.45 -25.91 32.73
N SER A 290 -0.55 -25.44 31.99
CA SER A 290 -1.86 -26.10 31.96
C SER A 290 -2.67 -25.72 30.73
N PHE A 291 -3.38 -26.70 30.18
CA PHE A 291 -4.46 -26.45 29.23
C PHE A 291 -5.73 -26.12 30.01
N LYS A 292 -6.28 -24.92 29.81
CA LYS A 292 -7.40 -24.39 30.59
C LYS A 292 -8.57 -24.02 29.71
N ILE A 293 -9.77 -24.39 30.14
CA ILE A 293 -11.04 -23.89 29.61
C ILE A 293 -11.71 -23.09 30.72
N ALA A 294 -11.98 -21.81 30.45
CA ALA A 294 -12.65 -20.89 31.37
C ALA A 294 -14.06 -20.53 30.89
N ASN A 295 -14.94 -20.17 31.82
CA ASN A 295 -16.23 -19.58 31.50
C ASN A 295 -16.13 -18.06 31.24
N GLY A 296 -17.23 -17.43 30.86
CA GLY A 296 -17.27 -15.98 30.57
C GLY A 296 -16.94 -15.06 31.75
N SER A 297 -16.87 -15.58 32.98
CA SER A 297 -16.39 -14.87 34.17
C SER A 297 -14.93 -15.20 34.51
N ASN A 298 -14.21 -15.82 33.58
CA ASN A 298 -12.82 -16.26 33.72
C ASN A 298 -12.57 -17.31 34.82
N ASN A 299 -13.60 -18.08 35.21
CA ASN A 299 -13.42 -19.21 36.11
C ASN A 299 -13.08 -20.47 35.31
N ILE A 300 -12.01 -21.17 35.69
CA ILE A 300 -11.63 -22.45 35.08
C ILE A 300 -12.72 -23.50 35.35
N VAL A 301 -13.15 -24.20 34.31
CA VAL A 301 -14.16 -25.26 34.35
C VAL A 301 -13.61 -26.62 33.92
N PHE A 302 -12.52 -26.62 33.14
CA PHE A 302 -11.75 -27.80 32.77
C PHE A 302 -10.26 -27.42 32.71
N GLU A 303 -9.40 -28.26 33.25
CA GLU A 303 -7.96 -28.06 33.31
C GLU A 303 -7.23 -29.39 33.13
N VAL A 304 -6.18 -29.39 32.32
CA VAL A 304 -5.15 -30.45 32.28
C VAL A 304 -3.83 -29.81 32.67
N THR A 305 -3.24 -30.25 33.76
CA THR A 305 -1.90 -29.79 34.18
C THR A 305 -0.82 -30.55 33.42
N GLU A 306 0.39 -30.01 33.34
CA GLU A 306 1.55 -30.71 32.77
C GLU A 306 1.80 -32.09 33.43
N GLY A 307 1.64 -32.18 34.76
CA GLY A 307 1.66 -33.46 35.50
C GLY A 307 0.53 -34.46 35.16
N GLY A 308 -0.31 -34.16 34.15
CA GLY A 308 -1.39 -35.04 33.66
C GLY A 308 -2.65 -35.05 34.52
N ASN A 309 -2.75 -34.22 35.56
CA ASN A 309 -3.96 -34.11 36.36
C ASN A 309 -5.06 -33.45 35.55
N VAL A 310 -6.24 -34.09 35.53
CA VAL A 310 -7.43 -33.55 34.87
C VAL A 310 -8.45 -33.13 35.92
N SER A 311 -8.86 -31.87 35.88
CA SER A 311 -9.88 -31.30 36.75
C SER A 311 -11.06 -30.78 35.92
N ALA A 312 -12.28 -31.16 36.30
CA ALA A 312 -13.50 -30.70 35.63
C ALA A 312 -14.60 -30.41 36.66
N LYS A 313 -15.33 -29.30 36.50
CA LYS A 313 -16.45 -28.93 37.39
C LYS A 313 -17.77 -29.64 37.05
N GLY A 314 -17.85 -30.27 35.87
CA GLY A 314 -19.05 -30.95 35.37
C GLY A 314 -19.00 -32.46 35.53
N ASN A 315 -20.05 -33.13 35.04
CA ASN A 315 -20.07 -34.59 34.91
C ASN A 315 -19.37 -35.00 33.62
N ALA A 316 -18.74 -36.17 33.63
CA ALA A 316 -18.19 -36.80 32.43
C ALA A 316 -19.05 -37.99 32.01
N ASP A 317 -19.22 -38.16 30.70
CA ASP A 317 -19.92 -39.30 30.08
C ASP A 317 -18.92 -40.06 29.19
N PHE A 318 -18.87 -41.38 29.35
CA PHE A 318 -17.92 -42.25 28.66
C PHE A 318 -18.68 -43.44 28.05
N ASN A 319 -18.82 -43.45 26.72
CA ASN A 319 -19.38 -44.59 25.98
C ASN A 319 -18.45 -45.81 25.92
N GLY A 320 -17.16 -45.61 26.27
CA GLY A 320 -16.14 -46.65 26.30
C GLY A 320 -15.65 -46.95 27.72
N ASN A 321 -14.47 -47.57 27.82
CA ASN A 321 -13.88 -47.91 29.11
C ASN A 321 -13.24 -46.69 29.77
N LEU A 322 -13.39 -46.57 31.09
CA LEU A 322 -12.53 -45.74 31.93
C LEU A 322 -11.44 -46.64 32.53
N THR A 323 -10.19 -46.44 32.12
CA THR A 323 -9.04 -47.22 32.62
C THR A 323 -8.17 -46.37 33.56
N LEU A 324 -7.90 -46.88 34.75
CA LEU A 324 -7.05 -46.25 35.75
C LEU A 324 -5.75 -47.08 35.93
N SER A 325 -4.73 -46.87 35.08
CA SER A 325 -3.43 -47.58 35.11
C SER A 325 -2.30 -46.83 35.83
N GLY A 326 -1.17 -47.52 36.10
CA GLY A 326 0.02 -46.94 36.73
C GLY A 326 0.46 -47.75 37.96
N SER A 327 1.64 -47.42 38.50
CA SER A 327 2.21 -48.12 39.68
C SER A 327 1.81 -47.52 41.03
N GLU A 328 1.10 -46.40 41.03
CA GLU A 328 0.62 -45.71 42.22
C GLU A 328 -0.83 -46.03 42.55
N ALA A 329 -1.24 -45.77 43.81
CA ALA A 329 -2.60 -46.01 44.25
C ALA A 329 -3.61 -45.13 43.49
N ARG A 330 -4.68 -45.74 43.01
CA ARG A 330 -5.79 -45.05 42.33
C ARG A 330 -6.97 -44.94 43.28
N THR A 331 -7.50 -43.73 43.42
CA THR A 331 -8.68 -43.47 44.27
C THR A 331 -9.80 -42.88 43.44
N ILE A 332 -11.02 -43.41 43.58
CA ILE A 332 -12.24 -42.77 43.11
C ILE A 332 -12.96 -42.23 44.34
N LEU A 333 -13.09 -40.91 44.42
CA LEU A 333 -13.78 -40.23 45.52
C LEU A 333 -15.21 -39.89 45.10
N GLY A 334 -16.15 -40.04 46.04
CA GLY A 334 -17.50 -39.48 45.88
C GLY A 334 -17.50 -37.96 46.06
N PRO A 335 -18.65 -37.30 45.83
CA PRO A 335 -18.78 -35.87 46.09
C PRO A 335 -18.61 -35.58 47.59
N GLY A 336 -18.03 -34.43 47.96
CA GLY A 336 -17.93 -34.03 49.36
C GLY A 336 -19.29 -33.76 50.00
N GLY A 337 -19.45 -34.03 51.30
CA GLY A 337 -20.71 -33.91 52.04
C GLY A 337 -21.42 -35.27 52.24
N ASP A 338 -22.76 -35.24 52.36
CA ASP A 338 -23.58 -36.45 52.58
C ASP A 338 -23.93 -37.20 51.27
N TYR A 339 -23.15 -36.98 50.19
CA TYR A 339 -23.38 -37.61 48.89
C TYR A 339 -22.61 -38.93 48.77
N ALA A 340 -23.23 -39.94 48.16
CA ALA A 340 -22.62 -41.24 47.93
C ALA A 340 -22.01 -41.35 46.52
N LEU A 341 -20.92 -42.10 46.39
CA LEU A 341 -20.53 -42.67 45.10
C LEU A 341 -21.51 -43.79 44.74
N ASN A 342 -22.23 -43.62 43.63
CA ASN A 342 -23.21 -44.60 43.16
C ASN A 342 -22.67 -45.32 41.92
N ILE A 343 -22.63 -46.65 41.96
CA ILE A 343 -22.22 -47.50 40.83
C ILE A 343 -23.41 -48.38 40.47
N GLN A 344 -23.94 -48.18 39.27
CA GLN A 344 -25.17 -48.84 38.80
C GLN A 344 -24.93 -49.49 37.45
N SER A 345 -25.55 -50.65 37.23
CA SER A 345 -25.53 -51.38 35.97
C SER A 345 -26.92 -51.95 35.70
N ASN A 346 -27.36 -51.91 34.43
CA ASN A 346 -28.54 -52.66 33.99
C ASN A 346 -28.20 -54.14 33.74
N GLY A 347 -26.92 -54.50 33.72
CA GLY A 347 -26.41 -55.87 33.64
C GLY A 347 -25.64 -56.25 34.91
N SER A 348 -24.66 -57.14 34.76
CA SER A 348 -23.78 -57.50 35.87
C SER A 348 -22.83 -56.36 36.25
N LEU A 349 -22.46 -56.33 37.53
CA LEU A 349 -21.36 -55.52 38.05
C LEU A 349 -20.35 -56.48 38.67
N ASN A 350 -19.16 -56.56 38.07
CA ASN A 350 -18.09 -57.43 38.53
C ASN A 350 -17.00 -56.61 39.22
N PHE A 351 -16.49 -57.11 40.34
CA PHE A 351 -15.32 -56.57 41.03
C PHE A 351 -14.25 -57.66 41.06
N ASP A 352 -13.34 -57.61 40.09
CA ASP A 352 -12.27 -58.60 39.97
C ASP A 352 -11.08 -58.20 40.85
N ILE A 353 -10.68 -59.10 41.73
CA ILE A 353 -9.50 -58.95 42.59
C ILE A 353 -8.39 -59.78 41.92
N ASP A 354 -7.22 -59.18 41.67
CA ASP A 354 -6.08 -59.79 40.96
C ASP A 354 -6.40 -60.24 39.53
N HIS A 355 -6.63 -59.26 38.65
CA HIS A 355 -6.91 -59.55 37.25
C HIS A 355 -5.68 -60.07 36.48
N ASP A 356 -4.46 -59.71 36.89
CA ASP A 356 -3.21 -60.09 36.22
C ASP A 356 -2.63 -61.43 36.72
N ALA A 357 -3.28 -62.07 37.69
CA ALA A 357 -2.89 -63.36 38.27
C ALA A 357 -1.44 -63.35 38.80
N ASN A 358 -1.00 -62.21 39.31
CA ASN A 358 0.32 -62.11 39.92
C ASN A 358 0.24 -62.75 41.32
N GLN A 359 1.35 -63.26 41.86
CA GLN A 359 1.33 -63.92 43.18
C GLN A 359 1.24 -62.92 44.35
N THR A 360 0.76 -61.69 44.12
CA THR A 360 0.59 -60.71 45.19
C THR A 360 -0.81 -60.82 45.74
N SER A 361 -0.93 -61.05 47.04
CA SER A 361 -2.23 -61.23 47.67
C SER A 361 -2.97 -59.88 47.76
N LEU A 362 -4.07 -59.75 47.02
CA LEU A 362 -4.93 -58.57 47.01
C LEU A 362 -6.19 -58.76 47.88
N THR A 363 -6.89 -57.67 48.19
CA THR A 363 -8.12 -57.72 49.00
C THR A 363 -9.17 -56.73 48.52
N PHE A 364 -10.44 -57.11 48.61
CA PHE A 364 -11.58 -56.18 48.56
C PHE A 364 -12.08 -55.93 49.98
N SER A 365 -12.10 -54.68 50.43
CA SER A 365 -12.41 -54.34 51.82
C SER A 365 -13.37 -53.17 51.95
N PHE A 366 -14.29 -53.26 52.91
CA PHE A 366 -14.98 -52.10 53.45
C PHE A 366 -14.29 -51.68 54.74
N THR A 367 -13.72 -50.47 54.73
CA THR A 367 -12.97 -49.90 55.83
C THR A 367 -13.61 -48.61 56.31
N LYS A 368 -13.43 -48.29 57.58
CA LYS A 368 -13.71 -46.95 58.12
C LYS A 368 -12.59 -45.99 57.77
N GLN A 369 -12.86 -44.68 57.84
CA GLN A 369 -11.86 -43.64 57.61
C GLN A 369 -10.62 -43.76 58.51
N ASN A 370 -10.78 -44.30 59.72
CA ASN A 370 -9.66 -44.56 60.65
C ASN A 370 -8.89 -45.86 60.35
N GLY A 371 -9.13 -46.50 59.20
CA GLY A 371 -8.45 -47.72 58.74
C GLY A 371 -9.01 -49.02 59.32
N THR A 372 -10.08 -49.00 60.13
CA THR A 372 -10.65 -50.23 60.70
C THR A 372 -11.45 -51.00 59.64
N ASN A 373 -11.09 -52.25 59.38
CA ASN A 373 -11.85 -53.16 58.50
C ASN A 373 -13.22 -53.51 59.10
N LEU A 374 -14.25 -53.61 58.26
CA LEU A 374 -15.58 -54.11 58.63
C LEU A 374 -15.91 -55.41 57.90
N PHE A 375 -15.52 -55.50 56.63
CA PHE A 375 -15.63 -56.71 55.83
C PHE A 375 -14.47 -56.77 54.85
N VAL A 376 -13.84 -57.93 54.73
CA VAL A 376 -12.69 -58.14 53.84
C VAL A 376 -12.89 -59.46 53.09
N ILE A 377 -12.68 -59.43 51.78
CA ILE A 377 -12.53 -60.58 50.91
C ILE A 377 -11.06 -60.59 50.46
N PRO A 378 -10.20 -61.39 51.11
CA PRO A 378 -8.85 -61.61 50.61
C PRO A 378 -8.86 -62.52 49.39
N GLN A 379 -7.88 -62.35 48.50
CA GLN A 379 -7.72 -63.17 47.30
C GLN A 379 -7.52 -64.66 47.62
N ASP A 380 -6.61 -64.96 48.55
CA ASP A 380 -6.17 -66.33 48.83
C ASP A 380 -6.73 -66.90 50.15
N ASN A 381 -7.84 -66.35 50.66
CA ASN A 381 -8.39 -66.75 51.96
C ASN A 381 -9.92 -66.54 52.05
N THR A 382 -10.54 -66.98 53.14
CA THR A 382 -12.00 -66.86 53.33
C THR A 382 -12.44 -65.44 53.69
N PRO A 383 -13.59 -64.96 53.19
CA PRO A 383 -14.16 -63.68 53.60
C PRO A 383 -14.32 -63.56 55.12
N MET A 384 -14.06 -62.38 55.67
CA MET A 384 -14.14 -62.11 57.10
C MET A 384 -14.92 -60.84 57.42
N VAL A 385 -15.79 -60.92 58.43
CA VAL A 385 -16.51 -59.78 59.01
C VAL A 385 -15.88 -59.42 60.35
N TYR A 386 -15.52 -58.16 60.53
CA TYR A 386 -14.79 -57.66 61.70
C TYR A 386 -15.72 -56.92 62.68
N PRO A 387 -15.34 -56.81 63.98
CA PRO A 387 -16.05 -55.96 64.94
C PRO A 387 -16.09 -54.50 64.46
N TYR A 388 -17.25 -53.85 64.64
CA TYR A 388 -17.42 -52.45 64.29
C TYR A 388 -17.03 -51.50 65.44
N GLY A 389 -16.63 -52.01 66.59
CA GLY A 389 -16.16 -51.24 67.73
C GLY A 389 -15.59 -52.13 68.83
N THR A 390 -15.11 -51.52 69.91
CA THR A 390 -14.42 -52.24 71.01
C THR A 390 -15.29 -52.47 72.24
N SER A 391 -16.48 -51.86 72.32
CA SER A 391 -17.42 -52.08 73.43
C SER A 391 -18.08 -53.46 73.35
N SER A 392 -18.55 -53.99 74.49
CA SER A 392 -19.36 -55.21 74.54
C SER A 392 -20.55 -55.10 73.59
N GLY A 393 -20.80 -56.16 72.83
CA GLY A 393 -21.81 -56.24 71.80
C GLY A 393 -21.37 -55.71 70.43
N ASN A 394 -20.23 -55.04 70.29
CA ASN A 394 -19.80 -54.44 69.02
C ASN A 394 -19.07 -55.40 68.06
N THR A 395 -19.41 -56.68 68.09
CA THR A 395 -18.91 -57.66 67.12
C THR A 395 -19.64 -57.58 65.78
N GLY A 396 -18.93 -57.94 64.72
CA GLY A 396 -19.46 -57.98 63.36
C GLY A 396 -20.37 -59.19 63.14
N GLY A 397 -21.24 -59.09 62.15
CA GLY A 397 -22.12 -60.20 61.77
C GLY A 397 -22.87 -59.94 60.47
N ILE A 398 -23.42 -61.01 59.90
CA ILE A 398 -24.25 -60.97 58.70
C ILE A 398 -25.71 -61.12 59.12
N ARG A 399 -26.59 -60.27 58.59
CA ARG A 399 -28.04 -60.27 58.89
C ARG A 399 -28.84 -60.53 57.63
N PHE A 400 -29.86 -61.36 57.76
CA PHE A 400 -30.83 -61.71 56.72
C PHE A 400 -32.21 -61.23 57.18
N ARG A 401 -32.75 -60.19 56.52
CA ARG A 401 -34.05 -59.60 56.90
C ARG A 401 -35.21 -60.51 56.47
N GLU A 402 -36.32 -60.43 57.19
CA GLU A 402 -37.56 -61.09 56.78
C GLU A 402 -38.15 -60.44 55.51
N LEU A 403 -38.86 -61.24 54.70
CA LEU A 403 -39.41 -60.82 53.39
C LEU A 403 -40.70 -59.98 53.48
N ALA A 404 -41.18 -59.62 54.68
CA ALA A 404 -42.39 -58.81 54.79
C ALA A 404 -42.13 -57.40 54.25
N ALA A 405 -43.01 -56.88 53.39
CA ALA A 405 -43.01 -55.47 53.00
C ALA A 405 -43.16 -54.64 54.28
N ASN A 406 -42.04 -54.12 54.79
CA ASN A 406 -41.88 -53.38 56.06
C ASN A 406 -41.56 -54.22 57.32
N GLY A 407 -41.15 -55.49 57.19
CA GLY A 407 -40.62 -56.25 58.32
C GLY A 407 -39.31 -55.66 58.83
N ASN A 408 -39.20 -55.46 60.15
CA ASN A 408 -38.00 -54.92 60.80
C ASN A 408 -37.10 -56.00 61.40
N ASN A 409 -37.55 -57.26 61.42
CA ASN A 409 -36.83 -58.36 62.04
C ASN A 409 -35.80 -58.98 61.07
N TYR A 410 -34.80 -59.65 61.63
CA TYR A 410 -33.78 -60.38 60.89
C TYR A 410 -33.30 -61.60 61.70
N VAL A 411 -32.80 -62.60 60.99
CA VAL A 411 -31.92 -63.64 61.56
C VAL A 411 -30.48 -63.31 61.20
N GLY A 412 -29.50 -63.66 62.02
CA GLY A 412 -28.11 -63.32 61.72
C GLY A 412 -27.08 -64.26 62.34
N LEU A 413 -25.88 -64.21 61.78
CA LEU A 413 -24.70 -64.92 62.25
C LEU A 413 -23.74 -63.89 62.83
N LYS A 414 -23.35 -64.05 64.10
CA LYS A 414 -22.55 -63.08 64.85
C LYS A 414 -21.61 -63.80 65.83
N ALA A 415 -20.39 -63.30 65.95
CA ALA A 415 -19.44 -63.82 66.94
C ALA A 415 -19.78 -63.31 68.36
N PRO A 416 -19.58 -64.11 69.42
CA PRO A 416 -19.60 -63.63 70.80
C PRO A 416 -18.54 -62.55 71.04
N ASP A 417 -18.73 -61.71 72.05
CA ASP A 417 -17.78 -60.64 72.42
C ASP A 417 -16.38 -61.15 72.74
N ASN A 418 -16.27 -62.38 73.24
CA ASN A 418 -15.00 -63.03 73.55
C ASN A 418 -15.07 -64.53 73.18
N LEU A 419 -14.06 -65.02 72.46
CA LEU A 419 -13.90 -66.42 72.06
C LEU A 419 -12.57 -66.96 72.62
N GLY A 420 -12.60 -68.14 73.24
CA GLY A 420 -11.38 -68.80 73.75
C GLY A 420 -10.53 -69.48 72.67
N SER A 421 -11.08 -69.71 71.48
CA SER A 421 -10.42 -70.33 70.32
C SER A 421 -11.21 -70.05 69.03
N ASN A 422 -10.63 -70.37 67.86
CA ASN A 422 -11.32 -70.30 66.57
C ASN A 422 -12.29 -71.47 66.41
N TYR A 423 -13.47 -71.23 65.82
CA TYR A 423 -14.46 -72.25 65.50
C TYR A 423 -14.90 -72.11 64.04
N MET A 424 -14.96 -73.22 63.32
CA MET A 424 -15.48 -73.29 61.95
C MET A 424 -16.62 -74.29 61.87
N TYR A 425 -17.80 -73.85 61.47
CA TYR A 425 -18.96 -74.72 61.29
C TYR A 425 -19.00 -75.20 59.85
N THR A 426 -18.80 -76.50 59.63
CA THR A 426 -18.98 -77.11 58.31
C THR A 426 -20.42 -77.57 58.18
N LEU A 427 -21.14 -77.04 57.20
CA LEU A 427 -22.48 -77.52 56.89
C LEU A 427 -22.40 -78.96 56.34
N PRO A 428 -23.36 -79.84 56.66
CA PRO A 428 -23.43 -81.15 56.02
C PRO A 428 -23.56 -80.97 54.50
N PRO A 429 -22.98 -81.90 53.71
CA PRO A 429 -22.97 -81.83 52.25
C PRO A 429 -24.36 -81.90 51.62
#